data_AF-A0A2K8SKN9-F1
#
_entry.id   AF-A0A2K8SKN9-F1
#
_cell.length_a   1.000
_cell.length_b   1.000
_cell.length_c   1.000
_cell.angle_alpha   90.00
_cell.angle_beta   90.00
_cell.angle_gamma   90.00
#
_symmetry.space_group_name_H-M   'P 1'
#
loop_
_entity.id
_entity.type
_entity.pdbx_description
1 polymer ?
#
loop_
_entity_poly.entity_id
_entity_poly.type
_entity_poly.pdbx_seq_one_letter_code
_entity_poly.pdbx_strand_id
1 'polypeptide(L)'
;MSVKLPVVPKDQAVHVVVDSTGVKVYGEGEWKVRTHGVGKRRTWRKLHLGVDSESGEILGAVVTTNDIADCEVLPDILEQIKQPIEQVSGDGVYDTFDCYDTITERGAPALSHSLMQPD
;
A
#
# COMPACT_ATOMS: atom_id res chain seq x y z
N MET A 1 -4.34 -13.64 1.72
CA MET A 1 -4.82 -13.49 3.13
C MET A 1 -5.42 -12.09 3.20
N SER A 2 -6.71 -11.95 3.49
CA SER A 2 -7.39 -10.64 3.48
C SER A 2 -7.59 -10.17 4.91
N VAL A 3 -7.21 -8.93 5.21
CA VAL A 3 -7.42 -8.26 6.49
C VAL A 3 -8.50 -7.20 6.28
N LYS A 4 -9.55 -7.20 7.11
CA LYS A 4 -10.57 -6.16 7.08
C LYS A 4 -10.07 -4.94 7.84
N LEU A 5 -9.94 -3.82 7.15
CA LEU A 5 -9.57 -2.54 7.76
C LEU A 5 -10.81 -1.88 8.40
N PRO A 6 -10.70 -1.29 9.60
CA PRO A 6 -11.78 -0.57 10.25
C PRO A 6 -11.91 0.85 9.65
N VAL A 7 -12.25 0.93 8.36
CA VAL A 7 -12.43 2.21 7.65
C VAL A 7 -13.77 2.82 8.05
N VAL A 8 -13.74 4.08 8.46
CA VAL A 8 -14.92 4.91 8.70
C VAL A 8 -15.48 5.31 7.33
N PRO A 9 -16.71 4.87 6.97
CA PRO A 9 -17.31 5.26 5.70
C PRO A 9 -17.47 6.78 5.64
N LYS A 10 -16.98 7.38 4.55
CA LYS A 10 -17.17 8.79 4.22
C LYS A 10 -17.84 8.86 2.85
N ASP A 11 -18.80 9.76 2.69
CA ASP A 11 -19.46 10.02 1.40
C ASP A 11 -18.69 11.04 0.54
N GLN A 12 -17.57 11.54 1.06
CA GLN A 12 -16.72 12.52 0.39
C GLN A 12 -15.66 11.82 -0.48
N ALA A 13 -15.28 12.48 -1.58
CA ALA A 13 -14.14 12.05 -2.37
C ALA A 13 -12.85 12.16 -1.56
N VAL A 14 -11.93 11.20 -1.75
CA VAL A 14 -10.65 11.13 -1.02
C VAL A 14 -9.47 11.33 -1.95
N HIS A 15 -8.41 11.93 -1.41
CA HIS A 15 -7.09 11.97 -2.04
C HIS A 15 -6.24 10.84 -1.47
N VAL A 16 -5.95 9.84 -2.30
CA VAL A 16 -5.24 8.64 -1.88
C VAL A 16 -3.75 8.80 -2.11
N VAL A 17 -2.93 8.61 -1.07
CA VAL A 17 -1.48 8.48 -1.19
C VAL A 17 -1.10 7.01 -1.04
N VAL A 18 -0.27 6.51 -1.96
CA VAL A 18 0.17 5.12 -2.01
C VAL A 18 1.68 5.04 -1.81
N ASP A 19 2.09 4.17 -0.90
CA ASP A 19 3.51 3.89 -0.64
C ASP A 19 3.69 2.42 -0.25
N SER A 20 4.92 1.91 -0.43
CA SER A 20 5.29 0.56 -0.01
C SER A 20 6.41 0.59 1.03
N THR A 21 6.31 -0.28 2.04
CA THR A 21 7.33 -0.40 3.08
C THR A 21 7.75 -1.85 3.30
N GLY A 22 9.04 -2.05 3.54
CA GLY A 22 9.60 -3.36 3.86
C GLY A 22 9.30 -3.76 5.31
N VAL A 23 8.47 -4.78 5.51
CA VAL A 23 8.21 -5.39 6.81
C VAL A 23 9.12 -6.59 7.01
N LYS A 24 9.97 -6.51 8.04
CA LYS A 24 10.80 -7.64 8.46
C LYS A 24 9.94 -8.66 9.21
N VAL A 25 9.65 -9.77 8.56
CA VAL A 25 8.99 -10.90 9.21
C VAL A 25 10.05 -11.67 9.97
N TYR A 26 10.07 -11.46 11.29
CA TYR A 26 10.92 -12.22 12.17
C TYR A 26 10.52 -13.70 12.10
N GLY A 27 11.47 -14.53 11.68
CA GLY A 27 11.47 -15.94 12.06
C GLY A 27 11.66 -16.07 13.58
N GLU A 28 11.91 -17.29 14.05
CA GLU A 28 12.13 -17.58 15.47
C GLU A 28 13.05 -16.54 16.14
N GLY A 29 12.60 -15.97 17.27
CA GLY A 29 13.39 -14.98 18.02
C GLY A 29 14.74 -15.54 18.47
N GLU A 30 15.71 -14.67 18.78
CA GLU A 30 17.07 -15.12 19.14
C GLU A 30 17.08 -16.11 20.30
N TRP A 31 16.15 -15.97 21.24
CA TRP A 31 15.97 -16.91 22.34
C TRP A 31 15.59 -18.31 21.87
N LYS A 32 14.68 -18.41 20.89
CA LYS A 32 14.23 -19.71 20.35
C LYS A 32 15.33 -20.36 19.50
N VAL A 33 16.03 -19.57 18.70
CA VAL A 33 17.18 -20.06 17.90
C VAL A 33 18.32 -20.56 18.80
N ARG A 34 18.59 -19.86 19.91
CA ARG A 34 19.59 -20.29 20.92
C ARG A 34 19.17 -21.57 21.65
N THR A 35 17.89 -21.77 21.89
CA THR A 35 17.39 -22.88 22.73
C THR A 35 17.07 -24.14 21.93
N HIS A 36 16.60 -24.01 20.67
CA HIS A 36 16.07 -25.11 19.87
C HIS A 36 16.71 -25.26 18.48
N GLY A 37 17.72 -24.47 18.14
CA GLY A 37 18.36 -24.48 16.83
C GLY A 37 17.58 -23.67 15.78
N VAL A 38 18.12 -23.59 14.57
CA VAL A 38 17.56 -22.75 13.49
C VAL A 38 16.39 -23.50 12.81
N GLY A 39 15.15 -23.09 13.09
CA GLY A 39 13.96 -23.65 12.43
C GLY A 39 13.53 -22.92 11.15
N LYS A 40 13.28 -21.59 11.23
CA LYS A 40 12.78 -20.78 10.09
C LYS A 40 13.63 -19.53 9.84
N ARG A 41 13.99 -19.29 8.58
CA ARG A 41 14.79 -18.15 8.12
C ARG A 41 14.00 -16.84 8.23
N ARG A 42 14.65 -15.77 8.70
CA ARG A 42 14.11 -14.39 8.65
C ARG A 42 13.86 -14.00 7.20
N THR A 43 12.71 -13.39 6.91
CA THR A 43 12.35 -12.94 5.56
C THR A 43 11.79 -11.53 5.59
N TRP A 44 11.78 -10.87 4.43
CA TRP A 44 11.14 -9.57 4.25
C TRP A 44 9.88 -9.75 3.42
N ARG A 45 8.87 -8.93 3.70
CA ARG A 45 7.66 -8.78 2.90
C ARG A 45 7.47 -7.29 2.63
N LYS A 46 6.81 -6.95 1.53
CA LYS A 46 6.39 -5.58 1.28
C LYS A 46 4.97 -5.40 1.80
N LEU A 47 4.71 -4.29 2.44
CA LEU A 47 3.39 -3.82 2.84
C LEU A 47 3.11 -2.56 2.03
N HIS A 48 2.12 -2.63 1.15
CA HIS A 48 1.64 -1.51 0.34
C HIS A 48 0.41 -0.93 1.03
N LEU A 49 0.38 0.39 1.18
CA LEU A 49 -0.68 1.10 1.89
C LEU A 49 -1.25 2.18 0.97
N GLY A 50 -2.58 2.26 0.90
CA GLY A 50 -3.30 3.43 0.40
C GLY A 50 -3.90 4.18 1.59
N VAL A 51 -3.51 5.44 1.76
CA VAL A 51 -3.96 6.29 2.87
C VAL A 51 -4.67 7.53 2.35
N ASP A 52 -5.69 7.98 3.09
CA ASP A 52 -6.30 9.30 2.89
C ASP A 52 -5.30 10.39 3.31
N SER A 53 -4.95 11.30 2.41
CA SER A 53 -3.95 12.34 2.65
C SER A 53 -4.37 13.34 3.73
N GLU A 54 -5.68 13.57 3.88
CA GLU A 54 -6.21 14.53 4.83
C GLU A 54 -6.29 13.96 6.26
N SER A 55 -6.82 12.75 6.39
CA SER A 55 -7.07 12.14 7.72
C SER A 55 -5.99 11.16 8.19
N GLY A 56 -5.13 10.70 7.28
CA GLY A 56 -4.15 9.63 7.55
C GLY A 56 -4.79 8.24 7.72
N GLU A 57 -6.07 8.09 7.41
CA GLU A 57 -6.79 6.82 7.50
C GLU A 57 -6.30 5.82 6.44
N ILE A 58 -6.07 4.57 6.83
CA ILE A 58 -5.68 3.51 5.90
C ILE A 58 -6.94 3.00 5.19
N LEU A 59 -7.03 3.27 3.89
CA LEU A 59 -8.18 2.91 3.04
C LEU A 59 -8.00 1.54 2.36
N GLY A 60 -6.75 1.14 2.12
CA GLY A 60 -6.41 -0.14 1.52
C GLY A 60 -5.03 -0.61 1.95
N ALA A 61 -4.84 -1.93 2.05
CA ALA A 61 -3.55 -2.51 2.39
C ALA A 61 -3.35 -3.85 1.69
N VAL A 62 -2.16 -4.07 1.15
CA VAL A 62 -1.77 -5.33 0.50
C VAL A 62 -0.39 -5.74 0.97
N VAL A 63 -0.21 -7.03 1.30
CA VAL A 63 1.08 -7.59 1.68
C VAL A 63 1.54 -8.55 0.60
N THR A 64 2.71 -8.28 0.03
CA THR A 64 3.31 -9.09 -1.04
C THR A 64 4.69 -9.62 -0.63
N THR A 65 5.20 -10.55 -1.44
CA THR A 65 6.60 -10.96 -1.41
C THR A 65 7.46 -9.93 -2.16
N ASN A 66 8.79 -9.97 -1.98
CA ASN A 66 9.66 -8.92 -2.51
C ASN A 66 9.83 -8.96 -4.04
N ASP A 67 9.37 -10.02 -4.70
CA ASP A 67 9.41 -10.25 -6.14
C ASP A 67 8.26 -9.56 -6.90
N ILE A 68 7.27 -9.01 -6.19
CA ILE A 68 6.18 -8.24 -6.80
C ILE A 68 6.59 -6.76 -6.88
N ALA A 69 6.44 -6.16 -8.07
CA ALA A 69 6.68 -4.74 -8.28
C ALA A 69 5.56 -3.90 -7.66
N ASP A 70 5.89 -2.68 -7.23
CA ASP A 70 4.94 -1.86 -6.48
C ASP A 70 3.77 -1.39 -7.38
N CYS A 71 4.05 -1.13 -8.66
CA CYS A 71 3.05 -0.79 -9.67
C CYS A 71 1.98 -1.88 -9.88
N GLU A 72 2.34 -3.16 -9.76
CA GLU A 72 1.41 -4.29 -9.94
C GLU A 72 0.36 -4.38 -8.82
N VAL A 73 0.61 -3.74 -7.68
CA VAL A 73 -0.24 -3.83 -6.48
C VAL A 73 -1.27 -2.71 -6.40
N LEU A 74 -1.11 -1.65 -7.21
CA LEU A 74 -2.00 -0.49 -7.20
C LEU A 74 -3.49 -0.86 -7.42
N PRO A 75 -3.87 -1.74 -8.37
CA PRO A 75 -5.26 -2.13 -8.56
C PRO A 75 -5.88 -2.74 -7.29
N ASP A 76 -5.16 -3.66 -6.65
CA ASP A 76 -5.61 -4.34 -5.42
C ASP A 76 -5.85 -3.37 -4.26
N ILE A 77 -5.12 -2.25 -4.22
CA ILE A 77 -5.32 -1.19 -3.22
C ILE A 77 -6.58 -0.40 -3.56
N LEU A 78 -6.75 0.04 -4.81
CA LEU A 78 -7.87 0.88 -5.24
C LEU A 78 -9.22 0.16 -5.21
N GLU A 79 -9.24 -1.16 -5.39
CA GLU A 79 -10.45 -1.99 -5.23
C GLU A 79 -10.98 -2.03 -3.79
N GLN A 80 -10.12 -1.83 -2.80
CA GLN A 80 -10.52 -1.82 -1.37
C GLN A 80 -11.19 -0.50 -0.98
N ILE A 81 -10.93 0.58 -1.73
CA ILE A 81 -11.44 1.92 -1.44
C ILE A 81 -12.85 2.06 -1.99
N LYS A 82 -13.81 2.30 -1.10
CA LYS A 82 -15.24 2.41 -1.47
C LYS A 82 -15.65 3.83 -1.83
N GLN A 83 -14.95 4.80 -1.27
CA GLN A 83 -15.18 6.22 -1.47
C GLN A 83 -14.85 6.62 -2.92
N PRO A 84 -15.48 7.68 -3.46
CA PRO A 84 -15.01 8.30 -4.70
C PRO A 84 -13.55 8.75 -4.53
N ILE A 85 -12.74 8.61 -5.57
CA ILE A 85 -11.32 9.00 -5.52
C ILE A 85 -11.16 10.26 -6.36
N GLU A 86 -10.71 11.34 -5.72
CA GLU A 86 -10.44 12.62 -6.38
C GLU A 86 -9.03 12.66 -6.96
N GLN A 87 -8.07 11.98 -6.35
CA GLN A 87 -6.68 11.99 -6.78
C GLN A 87 -5.95 10.78 -6.21
N VAL A 88 -4.97 10.27 -6.96
CA VAL A 88 -4.00 9.29 -6.45
C VAL A 88 -2.61 9.91 -6.54
N SER A 89 -1.81 9.73 -5.48
CA SER A 89 -0.41 10.15 -5.45
C SER A 89 0.45 8.99 -4.97
N GLY A 90 1.65 8.87 -5.52
CA GLY A 90 2.59 7.83 -5.15
C GLY A 90 4.00 8.25 -5.49
N ASP A 91 4.96 7.44 -5.08
CA ASP A 91 6.35 7.61 -5.48
C ASP A 91 6.56 7.29 -6.97
N GLY A 92 7.77 7.53 -7.47
CA GLY A 92 8.10 7.29 -8.88
C GLY A 92 8.01 5.83 -9.31
N VAL A 93 7.90 4.86 -8.40
CA VAL A 93 7.73 3.45 -8.75
C VAL A 93 6.31 3.17 -9.26
N TYR A 94 5.34 4.03 -8.92
CA TYR A 94 3.98 3.99 -9.46
C TYR A 94 3.82 4.77 -10.77
N ASP A 95 4.87 5.44 -11.28
CA ASP A 95 4.82 6.20 -12.53
C ASP A 95 4.96 5.30 -13.76
N THR A 96 3.93 4.47 -14.00
CA THR A 96 3.86 3.52 -15.12
C THR A 96 2.52 3.63 -15.84
N PHE A 97 2.49 3.36 -17.15
CA PHE A 97 1.26 3.40 -17.96
C PHE A 97 0.14 2.54 -17.36
N ASP A 98 0.47 1.33 -16.89
CA ASP A 98 -0.49 0.42 -16.27
C ASP A 98 -1.15 1.03 -15.01
N CYS A 99 -0.38 1.79 -14.22
CA CYS A 99 -0.93 2.51 -13.07
C CYS A 99 -1.88 3.63 -13.49
N TYR A 100 -1.55 4.40 -14.53
CA TYR A 100 -2.43 5.45 -15.05
C TYR A 100 -3.75 4.87 -15.61
N ASP A 101 -3.67 3.75 -16.33
CA ASP A 101 -4.84 3.06 -16.85
C ASP A 101 -5.74 2.58 -15.70
N THR A 102 -5.15 1.94 -14.68
CA THR A 102 -5.87 1.49 -13.47
C THR A 102 -6.61 2.64 -12.76
N ILE A 103 -5.96 3.79 -12.60
CA ILE A 103 -6.55 4.98 -11.95
C ILE A 103 -7.69 5.53 -12.79
N THR A 104 -7.50 5.58 -14.11
CA THR A 104 -8.52 6.06 -15.06
C THR A 104 -9.74 5.14 -15.07
N GLU A 105 -9.54 3.82 -15.07
CA GLU A 105 -10.61 2.82 -14.97
C GLU A 105 -11.40 2.93 -13.67
N ARG A 106 -10.74 3.32 -12.57
CA ARG A 106 -11.41 3.57 -11.28
C ARG A 106 -12.22 4.88 -11.26
N GLY A 107 -12.04 5.75 -12.26
CA GLY A 107 -12.72 7.03 -12.39
C GLY A 107 -12.04 8.19 -11.64
N ALA A 108 -10.76 8.06 -11.32
CA ALA A 108 -9.97 9.10 -10.65
C ALA A 108 -9.10 9.87 -11.65
N PRO A 109 -8.94 11.19 -11.52
CA PRO A 109 -8.05 11.97 -12.37
C PRO A 109 -6.59 11.85 -11.90
N ALA A 110 -5.83 11.03 -12.63
CA ALA A 110 -4.37 11.00 -12.71
C ALA A 110 -3.55 10.70 -11.42
N LEU A 111 -2.34 10.17 -11.65
CA LEU A 111 -1.29 10.00 -10.66
C LEU A 111 -0.43 11.28 -10.65
N SER A 112 -0.37 12.02 -9.55
CA SER A 112 0.56 13.16 -9.42
C SER A 112 1.76 12.76 -8.58
N HIS A 113 2.97 12.94 -9.12
CA HIS A 113 4.19 12.95 -8.33
C HIS A 113 4.21 14.21 -7.45
N SER A 114 3.99 14.08 -6.15
CA SER A 114 4.25 15.18 -5.22
C SER A 114 4.60 14.67 -3.83
N LEU A 115 5.90 14.46 -3.60
CA LEU A 115 6.51 14.80 -2.31
C LEU A 115 6.91 16.28 -2.37
N MET A 116 5.94 17.18 -2.40
CA MET A 116 6.17 18.59 -2.09
C MET A 116 4.90 19.15 -1.45
N GLN A 117 4.87 19.10 -0.12
CA GLN A 117 4.09 20.07 0.62
C GLN A 117 4.81 21.42 0.51
N PRO A 118 4.11 22.54 0.22
CA PRO A 118 4.70 23.86 0.37
C PRO A 118 4.84 24.20 1.86
N ASP A 119 6.01 24.69 2.26
CA ASP A 119 6.28 25.32 3.56
C ASP A 119 5.45 26.61 3.76
#